data_AF-A0A6P5TN41-F1
#
_entry.id   AF-A0A6P5TN41-F1
#
_cell.length_a   1.000
_cell.length_b   1.000
_cell.length_c   1.000
_cell.angle_alpha   90.00
_cell.angle_beta   90.00
_cell.angle_gamma   90.00
#
_symmetry.space_group_name_H-M   'P 1'
#
loop_
_entity.id
_entity.type
_entity.pdbx_description
1 polymer ?
#
loop_
_entity_poly.entity_id
_entity_poly.type
_entity_poly.pdbx_seq_one_letter_code
_entity_poly.pdbx_strand_id
1 'polypeptide(L)'
;MSSHEQALISLVSQLALSFDGAILGVALAYAAVRTVLKLNSVSSALRKLHNAPSVQVSDLRSILSLDHSDESQPSDAKLVVVRGTVEAKSAIDGNWNILNSGVLVSQGTKERAVVLQRTQTCVYNEWKGFVGWPSDLRAIFSRSWRERESKVFRTVPFILAEGGRRPISEFVAVDMDGSRHPLPLTTVYHHLHPVNPSPYTFLEALFGHRYPVGLLDEEKILPLGKEISAVGLCSVKDGVLEIKSCKDFPYFLSEMSKDQMVVDLTSRTKVLFWSGIFLGSVSIGVLAYAVSRNWNRWKVWRQQRELQRSIRASNAEAQSQEEEEEEDAGDVPDGQLCVICLMRRRRSAFIPCGHLVCCQLCSISIERDVAPKCPVCRQQIRTSVRIYDS
;
A
#
# COMPACT_ATOMS: atom_id res chain seq x y z
N MET A 1 -15.31 24.91 -8.05
CA MET A 1 -14.72 23.56 -8.20
C MET A 1 -13.88 23.58 -9.47
N SER A 2 -12.57 23.41 -9.34
CA SER A 2 -11.63 23.62 -10.45
C SER A 2 -11.65 22.44 -11.43
N SER A 3 -11.36 22.68 -12.71
CA SER A 3 -11.26 21.62 -13.74
C SER A 3 -10.27 20.51 -13.36
N HIS A 4 -9.28 20.82 -12.52
CA HIS A 4 -8.36 19.83 -11.94
C HIS A 4 -9.02 18.87 -10.95
N GLU A 5 -10.01 19.32 -10.18
CA GLU A 5 -10.75 18.45 -9.24
C GLU A 5 -11.64 17.47 -9.99
N GLN A 6 -12.29 17.91 -11.08
CA GLN A 6 -13.11 17.02 -11.92
C GLN A 6 -12.26 15.97 -12.66
N ALA A 7 -11.08 16.33 -13.15
CA ALA A 7 -10.14 15.40 -13.77
C ALA A 7 -9.57 14.39 -12.76
N LEU A 8 -9.29 14.82 -11.52
CA LEU A 8 -8.88 13.89 -10.46
C LEU A 8 -10.00 12.93 -10.08
N ILE A 9 -11.24 13.40 -9.98
CA ILE A 9 -12.39 12.55 -9.67
C ILE A 9 -12.66 11.54 -10.79
N SER A 10 -12.55 11.94 -12.06
CA SER A 10 -12.72 11.02 -13.20
C SER A 10 -11.60 10.00 -13.32
N LEU A 11 -10.36 10.37 -12.98
CA LEU A 11 -9.24 9.43 -12.95
C LEU A 11 -9.33 8.45 -11.79
N VAL A 12 -9.72 8.93 -10.59
CA VAL A 12 -9.96 8.06 -9.44
C VAL A 12 -11.12 7.11 -9.72
N SER A 13 -12.18 7.57 -10.38
CA SER A 13 -13.31 6.70 -10.74
C SER A 13 -12.94 5.68 -11.82
N GLN A 14 -12.17 6.05 -12.84
CA GLN A 14 -11.69 5.11 -13.86
C GLN A 14 -10.70 4.08 -13.32
N LEU A 15 -9.78 4.48 -12.42
CA LEU A 15 -8.87 3.55 -11.73
C LEU A 15 -9.62 2.62 -10.76
N ALA A 16 -10.69 3.11 -10.13
CA ALA A 16 -11.55 2.30 -9.28
C ALA A 16 -12.43 1.32 -10.06
N LEU A 17 -12.73 1.63 -11.33
CA LEU A 17 -13.52 0.76 -12.22
C LEU A 17 -12.64 -0.20 -13.04
N SER A 18 -11.36 0.10 -13.25
CA SER A 18 -10.46 -0.72 -14.07
C SER A 18 -9.80 -1.88 -13.32
N PHE A 19 -9.67 -1.79 -11.99
CA PHE A 19 -9.26 -2.90 -11.13
C PHE A 19 -10.49 -3.59 -10.54
N ASP A 20 -10.45 -4.92 -10.41
CA ASP A 20 -11.37 -5.64 -9.53
C ASP A 20 -11.35 -4.92 -8.17
N GLY A 21 -12.46 -4.32 -7.74
CA GLY A 21 -12.49 -3.41 -6.58
C GLY A 21 -11.82 -3.96 -5.32
N ALA A 22 -11.67 -5.28 -5.19
CA ALA A 22 -10.87 -5.94 -4.17
C ALA A 22 -9.38 -5.50 -4.17
N ILE A 23 -8.73 -5.39 -5.34
CA ILE A 23 -7.32 -4.98 -5.47
C ILE A 23 -7.14 -3.54 -5.00
N LEU A 24 -8.04 -2.63 -5.41
CA LEU A 24 -8.04 -1.26 -4.91
C LEU A 24 -8.27 -1.21 -3.39
N GLY A 25 -9.23 -2.00 -2.90
CA GLY A 25 -9.49 -2.12 -1.46
C GLY A 25 -8.26 -2.57 -0.66
N VAL A 26 -7.52 -3.56 -1.15
CA VAL A 26 -6.26 -4.05 -0.54
C VAL A 26 -5.14 -3.00 -0.63
N ALA A 27 -4.99 -2.31 -1.76
CA ALA A 27 -3.99 -1.25 -1.91
C ALA A 27 -4.25 -0.09 -0.93
N LEU A 28 -5.51 0.32 -0.77
CA LEU A 28 -5.92 1.33 0.20
C LEU A 28 -5.75 0.84 1.64
N ALA A 29 -6.02 -0.44 1.93
CA ALA A 29 -5.75 -1.04 3.24
C ALA A 29 -4.26 -0.97 3.58
N TYR A 30 -3.40 -1.33 2.64
CA TYR A 30 -1.96 -1.25 2.80
C TYR A 30 -1.49 0.19 3.04
N ALA A 31 -2.02 1.15 2.28
CA ALA A 31 -1.76 2.57 2.49
C ALA A 31 -2.19 3.03 3.89
N ALA A 32 -3.37 2.61 4.36
CA ALA A 32 -3.87 2.91 5.70
C ALA A 32 -2.99 2.30 6.81
N VAL A 33 -2.52 1.06 6.64
CA VAL A 33 -1.57 0.44 7.59
C VAL A 33 -0.27 1.23 7.63
N ARG A 34 0.25 1.64 6.47
CA ARG A 34 1.49 2.42 6.39
C ARG A 34 1.35 3.81 7.01
N THR A 35 0.19 4.47 6.87
CA THR A 35 -0.07 5.75 7.54
C THR A 35 -0.16 5.59 9.06
N VAL A 36 -0.76 4.51 9.57
CA VAL A 36 -0.80 4.19 11.00
C VAL A 36 0.62 3.91 11.56
N LEU A 37 1.45 3.14 10.86
CA LEU A 37 2.83 2.91 11.29
C LEU A 37 3.62 4.22 11.36
N LYS A 38 3.43 5.12 10.38
CA LYS A 38 4.06 6.45 10.36
C LYS A 38 3.50 7.36 11.45
N LEU A 39 2.22 7.26 11.76
CA LEU A 39 1.60 7.99 12.87
C LEU A 39 2.22 7.57 14.21
N ASN A 40 2.43 6.27 14.42
CA ASN A 40 3.06 5.74 15.63
C ASN A 40 4.50 6.23 15.80
N SER A 41 5.30 6.27 14.73
CA SER A 41 6.66 6.79 14.82
C SER A 41 6.68 8.30 15.09
N VAL A 42 5.85 9.08 14.38
CA VAL A 42 5.77 10.55 14.56
C VAL A 42 5.22 10.92 15.93
N SER A 43 4.22 10.20 16.45
CA SER A 43 3.66 10.44 17.78
C SER A 43 4.62 10.05 18.90
N SER A 44 5.37 8.96 18.73
CA SER A 44 6.45 8.59 19.65
C SER A 44 7.54 9.68 19.68
N ALA A 45 7.96 10.16 18.50
CA ALA A 45 8.91 11.26 18.40
C ALA A 45 8.38 12.55 19.04
N LEU A 46 7.11 12.91 18.81
CA LEU A 46 6.47 14.08 19.44
C LEU A 46 6.48 13.98 20.97
N ARG A 47 6.15 12.82 21.54
CA ARG A 47 6.18 12.58 22.99
C ARG A 47 7.59 12.72 23.55
N LYS A 48 8.58 12.10 22.89
CA LYS A 48 9.99 12.21 23.28
C LYS A 48 10.50 13.65 23.17
N LEU A 49 10.11 14.39 22.13
CA LEU A 49 10.48 15.80 21.93
C LEU A 49 9.87 16.72 23.00
N HIS A 50 8.61 16.48 23.38
CA HIS A 50 7.95 17.23 24.43
C HIS A 50 8.67 17.07 25.77
N ASN A 51 9.08 15.84 26.08
CA ASN A 51 9.80 15.51 27.32
C ASN A 51 11.29 15.91 27.29
N ALA A 52 11.87 16.11 26.10
CA ALA A 52 13.27 16.53 25.98
C ALA A 52 13.44 17.96 26.50
N PRO A 53 14.39 18.23 27.41
CA PRO A 53 14.65 19.58 27.86
C PRO A 53 15.19 20.45 26.70
N SER A 54 14.68 21.67 26.58
CA SER A 54 15.29 22.71 25.75
C SER A 54 16.29 23.45 26.61
N VAL A 55 17.56 23.34 26.28
CA VAL A 55 18.65 23.81 27.14
C VAL A 55 19.57 24.71 26.32
N GLN A 56 20.06 25.76 26.98
CA GLN A 56 21.17 26.57 26.49
C GLN A 56 22.49 25.78 26.54
N VAL A 57 23.53 26.26 25.86
CA VAL A 57 24.79 25.51 25.79
C VAL A 57 25.48 25.47 27.15
N SER A 58 25.31 26.54 27.91
CA SER A 58 25.79 26.71 29.29
C SER A 58 25.20 25.71 30.29
N ASP A 59 23.89 25.52 30.25
CA ASP A 59 23.18 24.64 31.19
C ASP A 59 23.30 23.13 30.85
N LEU A 60 23.94 22.76 29.73
CA LEU A 60 24.10 21.35 29.34
C LEU A 60 24.97 20.56 30.32
N ARG A 61 26.06 21.14 30.83
CA ARG A 61 26.98 20.44 31.74
C ARG A 61 26.31 20.15 33.09
N SER A 62 25.45 21.03 33.59
CA SER A 62 24.74 20.82 34.85
C SER A 62 23.70 19.70 34.73
N ILE A 63 22.98 19.63 33.61
CA ILE A 63 21.94 18.60 33.37
C ILE A 63 22.53 17.20 33.13
N LEU A 64 23.73 17.10 32.57
CA LEU A 64 24.44 15.84 32.39
C LEU A 64 25.14 15.38 33.66
N SER A 65 25.60 16.31 34.51
CA SER A 65 26.25 15.96 35.79
C SER A 65 25.25 15.58 36.89
N LEU A 66 24.02 16.09 36.87
CA LEU A 66 22.95 15.73 37.81
C LEU A 66 22.47 14.26 37.68
N ASP A 67 22.58 13.65 36.49
CA ASP A 67 22.16 12.27 36.25
C ASP A 67 23.25 11.22 36.58
N HIS A 68 24.51 11.64 36.80
CA HIS A 68 25.60 10.71 37.08
C HIS A 68 25.52 10.03 38.46
N SER A 69 24.58 10.43 39.31
CA SER A 69 24.41 9.89 40.67
C SER A 69 23.59 8.60 40.76
N ASP A 70 22.79 8.23 39.74
CA ASP A 70 21.91 7.06 39.80
C ASP A 70 22.15 6.04 38.65
N GLU A 71 22.74 4.90 39.03
CA GLU A 71 22.77 3.56 38.39
C GLU A 71 23.23 3.37 36.92
N SER A 72 24.43 2.79 36.82
CA SER A 72 24.96 1.80 35.85
C SER A 72 24.08 1.35 34.65
N GLN A 73 24.33 1.93 33.46
CA GLN A 73 24.37 1.23 32.15
C GLN A 73 25.25 1.99 31.13
N PRO A 74 25.90 1.32 30.16
CA PRO A 74 26.91 1.93 29.28
C PRO A 74 26.30 2.65 28.06
N SER A 75 25.25 3.46 28.27
CA SER A 75 24.65 4.29 27.22
C SER A 75 24.13 5.61 27.77
N ASP A 76 25.01 6.39 28.40
CA ASP A 76 24.76 7.73 28.96
C ASP A 76 24.56 8.79 27.86
N ALA A 77 23.56 8.58 27.01
CA ALA A 77 23.23 9.49 25.92
C ALA A 77 21.84 10.09 26.21
N LYS A 78 21.81 11.33 26.72
CA LYS A 78 20.55 12.02 27.08
C LYS A 78 20.00 12.75 25.87
N LEU A 79 18.71 12.62 25.60
CA LEU A 79 18.05 13.37 24.53
C LEU A 79 17.89 14.84 24.95
N VAL A 80 18.48 15.76 24.19
CA VAL A 80 18.41 17.21 24.46
C VAL A 80 18.12 17.98 23.17
N VAL A 81 17.46 19.12 23.32
CA VAL A 81 17.30 20.12 22.25
C VAL A 81 18.16 21.33 22.60
N VAL A 82 19.15 21.62 21.77
CA VAL A 82 20.11 22.71 21.98
C VAL A 82 20.01 23.70 20.84
N ARG A 83 19.88 24.98 21.16
CA ARG A 83 19.87 26.08 20.18
C ARG A 83 21.19 26.84 20.27
N GLY A 84 21.83 27.07 19.13
CA GLY A 84 23.10 27.78 19.09
C GLY A 84 23.45 28.30 17.71
N THR A 85 24.48 29.13 17.66
CA THR A 85 25.04 29.66 16.42
C THR A 85 26.13 28.72 15.88
N VAL A 86 26.08 28.45 14.59
CA VAL A 86 27.03 27.57 13.90
C VAL A 86 28.40 28.25 13.81
N GLU A 87 29.41 27.61 14.37
CA GLU A 87 30.80 28.04 14.25
C GLU A 87 31.71 26.89 13.85
N ALA A 88 32.84 27.19 13.20
CA ALA A 88 33.81 26.15 12.86
C ALA A 88 34.62 25.77 14.10
N LYS A 89 34.99 24.49 14.24
CA LYS A 89 35.80 24.03 15.38
C LYS A 89 37.16 24.75 15.47
N SER A 90 37.72 25.11 14.32
CA SER A 90 38.96 25.90 14.18
C SER A 90 38.89 27.30 14.81
N ALA A 91 37.69 27.84 15.07
CA ALA A 91 37.54 29.13 15.73
C ALA A 91 38.04 29.11 17.19
N ILE A 92 38.00 27.94 17.85
CA ILE A 92 38.44 27.75 19.24
C ILE A 92 39.97 27.57 19.33
N ASP A 93 40.57 26.83 18.41
CA ASP A 93 41.97 26.41 18.48
C ASP A 93 42.99 27.55 18.23
N GLY A 94 42.53 28.79 18.03
CA GLY A 94 43.40 29.98 17.92
C GLY A 94 44.32 30.04 16.70
N ASN A 95 44.41 28.97 15.90
CA ASN A 95 45.27 28.85 14.73
C ASN A 95 44.62 29.48 13.48
N TRP A 96 44.37 30.79 13.52
CA TRP A 96 43.76 31.55 12.43
C TRP A 96 44.78 31.90 11.33
N ASN A 97 45.23 30.92 10.55
CA ASN A 97 45.88 31.19 9.27
C ASN A 97 44.83 31.24 8.15
N ILE A 98 44.86 32.28 7.32
CA ILE A 98 43.89 32.53 6.21
C ILE A 98 43.77 31.32 5.26
N LEU A 99 44.84 30.54 5.11
CA LEU A 99 44.88 29.31 4.30
C LEU A 99 44.35 28.05 5.01
N ASN A 100 44.25 28.04 6.34
CA ASN A 100 43.98 26.83 7.13
C ASN A 100 42.79 27.00 8.08
N SER A 101 41.79 27.80 7.67
CA SER A 101 40.65 28.14 8.52
C SER A 101 39.73 26.96 8.82
N GLY A 102 39.94 25.77 8.23
CA GLY A 102 39.07 24.60 8.45
C GLY A 102 37.61 24.83 8.02
N VAL A 103 37.34 25.90 7.25
CA VAL A 103 36.01 26.31 6.79
C VAL A 103 35.90 26.07 5.29
N LEU A 104 34.75 25.58 4.84
CA LEU A 104 34.46 25.41 3.41
C LEU A 104 34.06 26.76 2.81
N VAL A 105 34.54 27.05 1.60
CA VAL A 105 34.20 28.28 0.88
C VAL A 105 33.43 27.90 -0.38
N SER A 106 32.26 28.51 -0.59
CA SER A 106 31.52 28.35 -1.86
C SER A 106 32.34 28.95 -3.01
N GLN A 107 32.42 28.23 -4.13
CA GLN A 107 33.15 28.70 -5.30
C GLN A 107 32.44 29.88 -5.99
N GLY A 108 31.10 29.91 -5.95
CA GLY A 108 30.31 30.95 -6.58
C GLY A 108 30.24 32.25 -5.77
N THR A 109 29.90 32.15 -4.48
CA THR A 109 29.62 33.34 -3.63
C THR A 109 30.76 33.73 -2.69
N LYS A 110 31.82 32.92 -2.60
CA LYS A 110 32.91 33.06 -1.62
C LYS A 110 32.43 33.07 -0.16
N GLU A 111 31.21 32.60 0.10
CA GLU A 111 30.67 32.51 1.46
C GLU A 111 31.29 31.34 2.23
N ARG A 112 31.46 31.56 3.54
CA ARG A 112 32.06 30.61 4.48
C ARG A 112 31.01 29.71 5.12
N ALA A 113 31.24 28.41 5.09
CA ALA A 113 30.30 27.38 5.51
C ALA A 113 30.96 26.18 6.19
N VAL A 114 30.17 25.45 6.99
CA VAL A 114 30.60 24.20 7.64
C VAL A 114 30.12 22.95 6.90
N VAL A 115 29.03 23.07 6.16
CA VAL A 115 28.49 22.01 5.30
C VAL A 115 28.30 22.60 3.92
N LEU A 116 28.78 21.90 2.90
CA LEU A 116 28.62 22.26 1.49
C LEU A 116 28.05 21.05 0.74
N GLN A 117 26.88 21.25 0.12
CA GLN A 117 26.26 20.31 -0.78
C GLN A 117 26.24 20.91 -2.18
N ARG A 118 26.93 20.26 -3.13
CA ARG A 118 26.86 20.60 -4.55
C ARG A 118 26.04 19.53 -5.26
N THR A 119 25.02 19.95 -5.98
CA THR A 119 24.16 19.09 -6.79
C THR A 119 24.24 19.55 -8.24
N GLN A 120 24.62 18.68 -9.16
CA GLN A 120 24.47 18.94 -10.59
C GLN A 120 23.34 18.08 -11.13
N THR A 121 22.31 18.70 -11.68
CA THR A 121 21.17 18.01 -12.29
C THR A 121 21.12 18.27 -13.78
N CYS A 122 21.12 17.21 -14.58
CA CYS A 122 20.89 17.34 -16.02
C CYS A 122 19.38 17.46 -16.26
N VAL A 123 18.95 18.62 -16.75
CA VAL A 123 17.56 18.93 -17.05
C VAL A 123 17.27 18.46 -18.48
N TYR A 124 16.29 17.59 -18.61
CA TYR A 124 15.81 17.09 -19.89
C TYR A 124 14.47 17.75 -20.22
N ASN A 125 14.25 18.02 -21.50
CA ASN A 125 12.95 18.49 -21.96
C ASN A 125 12.22 17.40 -22.74
N GLU A 126 10.89 17.43 -22.64
CA GLU A 126 9.99 16.57 -23.40
C GLU A 126 9.23 17.44 -24.40
N TRP A 127 9.29 17.09 -25.68
CA TRP A 127 8.46 17.74 -26.68
C TRP A 127 7.06 17.13 -26.65
N LYS A 128 6.04 17.94 -26.31
CA LYS A 128 4.63 17.57 -26.46
C LYS A 128 4.27 17.70 -27.94
N GLY A 129 4.32 16.58 -28.66
CA GLY A 129 4.11 16.55 -30.11
C GLY A 129 2.72 17.04 -30.56
N PHE A 130 2.69 17.59 -31.77
CA PHE A 130 1.53 18.13 -32.50
C PHE A 130 0.63 17.05 -33.15
N VAL A 131 0.94 15.76 -32.97
CA VAL A 131 0.16 14.65 -33.57
C VAL A 131 -0.47 13.86 -32.44
N GLY A 132 -1.81 13.86 -32.39
CA GLY A 132 -2.65 13.31 -31.32
C GLY A 132 -2.63 11.79 -31.14
N TRP A 133 -1.44 11.19 -31.05
CA TRP A 133 -1.27 9.83 -30.53
C TRP A 133 -1.03 9.87 -29.02
N PRO A 134 -1.55 8.89 -28.24
CA PRO A 134 -1.44 8.91 -26.80
C PRO A 134 -0.05 8.43 -26.38
N SER A 135 0.94 9.31 -26.44
CA SER A 135 2.27 9.14 -25.83
C SER A 135 2.21 9.04 -24.29
N ASP A 136 1.01 9.15 -23.71
CA ASP A 136 0.73 9.29 -22.29
C ASP A 136 1.03 8.02 -21.47
N LEU A 137 1.02 6.83 -22.08
CA LEU A 137 1.36 5.60 -21.36
C LEU A 137 2.84 5.55 -20.96
N ARG A 138 3.74 6.19 -21.72
CA ARG A 138 5.15 6.28 -21.34
C ARG A 138 5.39 7.33 -20.25
N ALA A 139 4.64 8.43 -20.21
CA ALA A 139 4.72 9.44 -19.15
C ALA A 139 4.38 8.87 -17.75
N ILE A 140 3.50 7.86 -17.69
CA ILE A 140 3.12 7.18 -16.44
C ILE A 140 4.24 6.26 -15.91
N PHE A 141 4.97 5.57 -16.80
CA PHE A 141 6.11 4.72 -16.42
C PHE A 141 7.46 5.45 -16.35
N SER A 142 7.60 6.63 -16.98
CA SER A 142 8.87 7.35 -17.14
C SER A 142 9.19 8.37 -16.04
N ARG A 143 8.37 8.45 -14.98
CA ARG A 143 8.59 9.34 -13.82
C ARG A 143 9.77 8.92 -12.93
N SER A 144 10.42 7.79 -13.22
CA SER A 144 11.53 7.26 -12.39
C SER A 144 12.87 7.08 -13.10
N TRP A 145 12.96 7.29 -14.42
CA TRP A 145 14.25 7.20 -15.11
C TRP A 145 15.04 8.50 -14.93
N ARG A 146 15.74 8.48 -13.79
CA ARG A 146 16.72 9.42 -13.20
C ARG A 146 17.15 10.57 -14.10
N GLU A 147 16.70 11.77 -13.75
CA GLU A 147 17.57 12.95 -13.78
C GLU A 147 18.93 12.52 -13.23
N ARG A 148 19.98 12.64 -14.03
CA ARG A 148 21.31 12.23 -13.61
C ARG A 148 21.82 13.28 -12.64
N GLU A 149 21.56 13.04 -11.36
CA GLU A 149 22.02 13.89 -10.27
C GLU A 149 23.39 13.42 -9.79
N SER A 150 24.41 14.29 -9.89
CA SER A 150 25.63 14.11 -9.12
C SER A 150 25.49 14.94 -7.83
N LYS A 151 25.65 14.28 -6.67
CA LYS A 151 25.62 14.94 -5.36
C LYS A 151 26.97 14.78 -4.70
N VAL A 152 27.65 15.88 -4.46
CA VAL A 152 28.90 15.95 -3.71
C VAL A 152 28.61 16.63 -2.38
N PHE A 153 28.87 15.93 -1.29
CA PHE A 153 28.63 16.41 0.06
C PHE A 153 29.98 16.53 0.79
N ARG A 154 30.28 17.70 1.33
CA ARG A 154 31.48 17.97 2.12
C ARG A 154 31.09 18.59 3.44
N THR A 155 31.73 18.13 4.51
CA THR A 155 31.52 18.63 5.86
C THR A 155 32.86 18.85 6.53
N VAL A 156 32.89 19.82 7.43
CA VAL A 156 34.01 20.05 8.35
C VAL A 156 33.49 19.98 9.78
N PRO A 157 34.31 19.59 10.76
CA PRO A 157 33.90 19.60 12.16
C PRO A 157 33.47 21.00 12.59
N PHE A 158 32.27 21.10 13.15
CA PHE A 158 31.68 22.36 13.60
C PHE A 158 31.04 22.22 14.97
N ILE A 159 30.85 23.37 15.60
CA ILE A 159 30.32 23.50 16.95
C ILE A 159 29.08 24.38 16.93
N LEU A 160 28.25 24.21 17.95
CA LEU A 160 27.19 25.14 18.32
C LEU A 160 27.66 25.91 19.53
N ALA A 161 27.79 27.23 19.36
CA ALA A 161 28.15 28.16 20.41
C ALA A 161 26.92 28.96 20.86
N GLU A 162 26.91 29.39 22.11
CA GLU A 162 25.84 30.22 22.67
C GLU A 162 26.19 31.71 22.58
N GLY A 163 25.49 32.43 21.71
CA GLY A 163 25.60 33.89 21.56
C GLY A 163 26.94 34.35 20.98
N GLY A 164 26.92 35.32 20.07
CA GLY A 164 28.12 35.85 19.40
C GLY A 164 29.11 36.62 20.31
N ARG A 165 29.12 36.37 21.62
CA ARG A 165 30.05 36.98 22.58
C ARG A 165 31.32 36.14 22.62
N ARG A 166 32.41 36.70 22.10
CA ARG A 166 33.75 36.14 22.29
C ARG A 166 34.29 36.59 23.65
N PRO A 167 35.00 35.74 24.41
CA PRO A 167 35.41 34.37 24.06
C PRO A 167 34.30 33.32 24.21
N ILE A 168 34.30 32.31 23.32
CA ILE A 168 33.36 31.18 23.37
C ILE A 168 33.80 30.28 24.52
N SER A 169 33.17 30.40 25.68
CA SER A 169 33.48 29.58 26.86
C SER A 169 32.82 28.20 26.79
N GLU A 170 31.65 28.10 26.17
CA GLU A 170 30.84 26.89 26.17
C GLU A 170 30.32 26.59 24.75
N PHE A 171 30.60 25.38 24.29
CA PHE A 171 30.27 24.93 22.95
C PHE A 171 29.91 23.44 22.98
N VAL A 172 29.16 23.03 21.96
CA VAL A 172 28.82 21.63 21.72
C VAL A 172 29.27 21.23 20.34
N ALA A 173 30.11 20.20 20.26
CA ALA A 173 30.53 19.62 18.99
C ALA A 173 29.38 18.80 18.38
N VAL A 174 29.14 19.00 17.09
CA VAL A 174 28.10 18.27 16.35
C VAL A 174 28.76 17.12 15.61
N ASP A 175 28.39 15.90 16.00
CA ASP A 175 28.81 14.68 15.31
C ASP A 175 27.80 14.34 14.22
N MET A 176 28.25 14.46 12.97
CA MET A 176 27.44 14.21 11.77
C MET A 176 27.44 12.73 11.35
N ASP A 177 28.22 11.87 12.00
CA ASP A 177 28.43 10.50 11.58
C ASP A 177 27.14 9.67 11.66
N GLY A 178 26.81 8.98 10.56
CA GLY A 178 25.61 8.15 10.46
C GLY A 178 24.28 8.92 10.34
N SER A 179 24.30 10.25 10.27
CA SER A 179 23.09 11.06 10.06
C SER A 179 22.65 11.03 8.59
N ARG A 180 21.36 10.80 8.34
CA ARG A 180 20.72 10.91 7.00
C ARG A 180 19.55 11.90 7.01
N HIS A 181 19.48 12.73 8.04
CA HIS A 181 18.40 13.69 8.23
C HIS A 181 18.55 14.87 7.27
N PRO A 182 17.44 15.51 6.87
CA PRO A 182 17.50 16.74 6.10
C PRO A 182 18.20 17.82 6.94
N LEU A 183 19.11 18.56 6.29
CA LEU A 183 19.88 19.63 6.92
C LEU A 183 19.35 21.00 6.47
N PRO A 184 19.40 22.04 7.32
CA PRO A 184 18.94 23.39 7.01
C PRO A 184 19.95 24.14 6.15
N LEU A 185 20.15 23.67 4.92
CA LEU A 185 21.08 24.26 3.97
C LEU A 185 20.40 25.40 3.19
N THR A 186 21.09 26.54 3.09
CA THR A 186 20.68 27.68 2.27
C THR A 186 21.29 27.57 0.88
N THR A 187 20.47 27.69 -0.16
CA THR A 187 20.94 27.76 -1.54
C THR A 187 21.65 29.09 -1.77
N VAL A 188 22.93 29.03 -2.13
CA VAL A 188 23.77 30.22 -2.39
C VAL A 188 24.13 30.36 -3.86
N TYR A 189 24.09 29.27 -4.61
CA TYR A 189 24.34 29.28 -6.05
C TYR A 189 23.31 28.41 -6.74
N HIS A 190 22.68 28.95 -7.78
CA HIS A 190 21.70 28.24 -8.59
C HIS A 190 21.77 28.76 -10.02
N HIS A 191 22.51 28.05 -10.88
CA HIS A 191 22.74 28.50 -12.25
C HIS A 191 22.55 27.37 -13.25
N LEU A 192 21.80 27.65 -14.32
CA LEU A 192 21.53 26.72 -15.41
C LEU A 192 22.49 26.99 -16.55
N HIS A 193 23.41 26.06 -16.80
CA HIS A 193 24.28 26.07 -17.96
C HIS A 193 23.56 25.41 -19.14
N PRO A 194 23.20 26.16 -20.20
CA PRO A 194 22.57 25.56 -21.37
C PRO A 194 23.56 24.61 -22.06
N VAL A 195 23.08 23.46 -22.48
CA VAL A 195 23.85 22.52 -23.32
C VAL A 195 23.52 22.84 -24.76
N ASN A 196 24.55 23.12 -25.57
CA ASN A 196 24.35 23.43 -26.98
C ASN A 196 23.68 22.22 -27.69
N PRO A 197 22.52 22.42 -28.33
CA PRO A 197 21.87 21.35 -29.06
C PRO A 197 22.74 20.93 -30.23
N SER A 198 23.06 19.63 -30.31
CA SER A 198 23.68 19.07 -31.51
C SER A 198 22.61 18.99 -32.62
N PRO A 199 22.97 19.00 -33.91
CA PRO A 199 21.97 18.85 -34.98
C PRO A 199 21.17 17.54 -34.88
N TYR A 200 21.68 16.54 -34.15
CA TYR A 200 20.98 15.30 -33.86
C TYR A 200 19.84 15.45 -32.82
N THR A 201 19.89 16.46 -31.94
CA THR A 201 18.84 16.67 -30.91
C THR A 201 17.50 17.03 -31.53
N PHE A 202 17.49 17.64 -32.72
CA PHE A 202 16.26 17.90 -33.47
C PHE A 202 15.59 16.60 -33.93
N LEU A 203 16.38 15.62 -34.39
CA LEU A 203 15.89 14.30 -34.76
C LEU A 203 15.39 13.55 -33.53
N GLU A 204 16.13 13.56 -32.42
CA GLU A 204 15.70 12.98 -31.14
C GLU A 204 14.37 13.57 -30.66
N ALA A 205 14.23 14.90 -30.73
CA ALA A 205 12.99 15.59 -30.39
C ALA A 205 11.81 15.19 -31.31
N LEU A 206 12.06 15.03 -32.62
CA LEU A 206 11.05 14.63 -33.59
C LEU A 206 10.53 13.20 -33.35
N PHE A 207 11.40 12.30 -32.89
CA PHE A 207 11.03 10.92 -32.51
C PHE A 207 10.55 10.79 -31.06
N GLY A 208 10.29 11.89 -30.36
CA GLY A 208 9.77 11.90 -28.99
C GLY A 208 10.77 11.42 -27.93
N HIS A 209 12.08 11.48 -28.21
CA HIS A 209 13.12 11.19 -27.23
C HIS A 209 13.42 12.43 -26.36
N ARG A 210 13.72 12.19 -25.08
CA ARG A 210 14.16 13.23 -24.15
C ARG A 210 15.55 13.72 -24.56
N TYR A 211 15.71 15.02 -24.74
CA TYR A 211 17.02 15.63 -25.02
C TYR A 211 17.45 16.53 -23.85
N PRO A 212 18.75 16.57 -23.51
CA PRO A 212 19.26 17.42 -22.44
C PRO A 212 19.22 18.89 -22.87
N VAL A 213 18.61 19.74 -22.04
CA VAL A 213 18.48 21.19 -22.29
C VAL A 213 19.53 21.98 -21.53
N GLY A 214 19.90 21.52 -20.34
CA GLY A 214 20.87 22.22 -19.53
C GLY A 214 21.38 21.38 -18.38
N LEU A 215 22.51 21.82 -17.83
CA LEU A 215 23.07 21.32 -16.60
C LEU A 215 22.82 22.39 -15.53
N LEU A 216 22.01 22.06 -14.54
CA LEU A 216 21.69 22.94 -13.42
C LEU A 216 22.66 22.65 -12.27
N ASP A 217 23.50 23.63 -11.96
CA ASP A 217 24.41 23.61 -10.83
C ASP A 217 23.77 24.32 -9.63
N GLU A 218 23.50 23.56 -8.58
CA GLU A 218 22.97 24.05 -7.32
C GLU A 218 23.98 23.83 -6.18
N GLU A 219 24.35 24.90 -5.47
CA GLU A 219 25.14 24.83 -4.23
C GLU A 219 24.30 25.26 -3.03
N LYS A 220 24.26 24.38 -2.03
CA LYS A 220 23.65 24.66 -0.72
C LYS A 220 24.70 24.60 0.36
N ILE A 221 24.66 25.57 1.27
CA ILE A 221 25.61 25.67 2.38
C ILE A 221 24.92 25.78 3.73
N LEU A 222 25.61 25.38 4.79
CA LEU A 222 25.31 25.79 6.16
C LEU A 222 26.28 26.92 6.56
N PRO A 223 25.86 28.19 6.52
CA PRO A 223 26.77 29.32 6.76
C PRO A 223 27.11 29.48 8.24
N LEU A 224 28.26 30.09 8.50
CA LEU A 224 28.68 30.46 9.86
C LEU A 224 27.78 31.56 10.44
N GLY A 225 27.58 31.54 11.76
CA GLY A 225 26.76 32.52 12.48
C GLY A 225 25.25 32.32 12.33
N LYS A 226 24.83 31.31 11.55
CA LYS A 226 23.42 30.94 11.44
C LYS A 226 22.96 30.28 12.73
N GLU A 227 21.80 30.69 13.23
CA GLU A 227 21.20 30.13 14.43
C GLU A 227 20.40 28.87 14.06
N ILE A 228 20.72 27.74 14.69
CA ILE A 228 20.05 26.45 14.45
C ILE A 228 19.77 25.72 15.76
N SER A 229 18.75 24.87 15.73
CA SER A 229 18.43 23.92 16.79
C SER A 229 18.93 22.52 16.41
N ALA A 230 19.69 21.90 17.31
CA ALA A 230 20.08 20.50 17.25
C ALA A 230 19.23 19.65 18.18
N VAL A 231 18.68 18.55 17.65
CA VAL A 231 17.90 17.55 18.41
C VAL A 231 18.66 16.24 18.35
N GLY A 232 19.14 15.76 19.49
CA GLY A 232 19.98 14.58 19.50
C GLY A 232 20.34 14.07 20.88
N LEU A 233 21.11 13.00 20.86
CA LEU A 233 21.67 12.41 22.07
C LEU A 233 22.97 13.14 22.40
N CYS A 234 23.03 13.78 23.57
CA CYS A 234 24.23 14.43 24.06
C CYS A 234 25.03 13.46 24.94
N SER A 235 26.33 13.39 24.70
CA SER A 235 27.30 12.61 25.50
C SER A 235 28.57 13.43 25.70
N VAL A 236 29.22 13.26 26.85
CA VAL A 236 30.54 13.85 27.09
C VAL A 236 31.61 12.87 26.62
N LYS A 237 32.47 13.30 25.69
CA LYS A 237 33.67 12.54 25.30
C LYS A 237 34.90 13.41 25.45
N ASP A 238 35.93 12.89 26.13
CA ASP A 238 37.20 13.59 26.33
C ASP A 238 37.05 15.02 26.89
N GLY A 239 36.04 15.24 27.74
CA GLY A 239 35.73 16.55 28.34
C GLY A 239 34.98 17.55 27.42
N VAL A 240 34.70 17.16 26.18
CA VAL A 240 33.93 17.93 25.19
C VAL A 240 32.50 17.39 25.08
N LEU A 241 31.53 18.30 25.00
CA LEU A 241 30.13 17.94 24.74
C LEU A 241 29.95 17.58 23.27
N GLU A 242 29.47 16.38 22.99
CA GLU A 242 29.12 15.93 21.64
C GLU A 242 27.62 15.67 21.53
N ILE A 243 26.99 16.13 20.46
CA ILE A 243 25.61 15.79 20.11
C ILE A 243 25.58 14.90 18.88
N LYS A 244 24.90 13.77 19.00
CA LYS A 244 24.68 12.78 17.94
C LYS A 244 23.24 12.74 17.48
N SER A 245 23.06 12.46 16.19
CA SER A 245 21.76 12.26 15.57
C SER A 245 21.02 11.04 16.16
N CYS A 246 19.73 11.20 16.48
CA CYS A 246 18.86 10.11 16.92
C CYS A 246 17.97 9.61 15.76
N LYS A 247 17.89 8.29 15.54
CA LYS A 247 17.12 7.68 14.44
C LYS A 247 15.60 7.79 14.60
N ASP A 248 15.13 8.10 15.80
CA ASP A 248 13.70 8.19 16.11
C ASP A 248 13.07 9.51 15.65
N PHE A 249 13.90 10.51 15.32
CA PHE A 249 13.44 11.86 14.99
C PHE A 249 13.58 12.16 13.50
N PRO A 250 12.65 12.92 12.91
CA PRO A 250 12.77 13.34 11.52
C PRO A 250 13.77 14.49 11.31
N TYR A 251 14.17 15.18 12.39
CA TYR A 251 15.05 16.34 12.37
C TYR A 251 16.28 16.06 13.22
N PHE A 252 17.46 16.39 12.70
CA PHE A 252 18.70 16.43 13.49
C PHE A 252 19.11 17.88 13.73
N LEU A 253 19.31 18.62 12.65
CA LEU A 253 19.54 20.06 12.64
C LEU A 253 18.37 20.74 11.97
N SER A 254 17.88 21.84 12.53
CA SER A 254 16.74 22.57 11.99
C SER A 254 16.82 24.06 12.33
N GLU A 255 16.24 24.91 11.50
CA GLU A 255 16.13 26.35 11.78
C GLU A 255 15.02 26.66 12.79
N MET A 256 14.06 25.75 12.95
CA MET A 256 12.93 25.93 13.86
C MET A 256 13.32 25.77 15.33
N SER A 257 12.65 26.52 16.20
CA SER A 257 12.74 26.36 17.65
C SER A 257 12.06 25.07 18.12
N LYS A 258 12.29 24.68 19.39
CA LYS A 258 11.59 23.53 20.00
C LYS A 258 10.08 23.66 19.87
N ASP A 259 9.52 24.82 20.20
CA ASP A 259 8.07 25.04 20.15
C ASP A 259 7.51 24.94 18.73
N GLN A 260 8.23 25.50 17.75
CA GLN A 260 7.87 25.37 16.34
C GLN A 260 7.93 23.91 15.86
N MET A 261 8.94 23.15 16.27
CA MET A 261 9.03 21.70 16.00
C MET A 261 7.85 20.93 16.60
N VAL A 262 7.44 21.26 17.82
CA VAL A 262 6.29 20.62 18.49
C VAL A 262 4.99 20.92 17.74
N VAL A 263 4.78 22.18 17.32
CA VAL A 263 3.59 22.57 16.54
C VAL A 263 3.57 21.86 15.18
N ASP A 264 4.70 21.82 14.46
CA ASP A 264 4.84 21.10 13.19
C ASP A 264 4.50 19.61 13.34
N LEU A 265 5.12 18.92 14.29
CA LEU A 265 4.86 17.50 14.56
C LEU A 265 3.44 17.24 15.02
N THR A 266 2.83 18.15 15.79
CA THR A 266 1.42 18.04 16.19
C THR A 266 0.50 18.16 14.97
N SER A 267 0.76 19.12 14.08
CA SER A 267 0.00 19.28 12.84
C SER A 267 0.12 18.05 11.95
N ARG A 268 1.34 17.51 11.80
CA ARG A 268 1.63 16.32 11.01
C ARG A 268 0.96 15.07 11.57
N THR A 269 0.98 14.91 12.90
CA THR A 269 0.27 13.84 13.61
C THR A 269 -1.23 13.91 13.33
N LYS A 270 -1.84 15.09 13.46
CA LYS A 270 -3.27 15.29 13.16
C LYS A 270 -3.60 14.94 11.70
N VAL A 271 -2.81 15.40 10.74
CA VAL A 271 -3.00 15.09 9.31
C VAL A 271 -2.87 13.59 9.05
N LEU A 272 -1.87 12.92 9.62
CA LEU A 272 -1.69 11.47 9.49
C LEU A 272 -2.84 10.68 10.13
N PHE A 273 -3.35 11.14 11.28
CA PHE A 273 -4.49 10.53 11.95
C PHE A 273 -5.76 10.58 11.10
N TRP A 274 -6.15 11.77 10.62
CA TRP A 274 -7.36 11.93 9.80
C TRP A 274 -7.24 11.25 8.44
N SER A 275 -6.07 11.31 7.80
CA SER A 275 -5.84 10.60 6.53
C SER A 275 -5.85 9.08 6.71
N GLY A 276 -5.34 8.55 7.82
CA GLY A 276 -5.44 7.13 8.17
C GLY A 276 -6.88 6.67 8.34
N ILE A 277 -7.71 7.43 9.07
CA ILE A 277 -9.14 7.14 9.25
C ILE A 277 -9.87 7.14 7.89
N PHE A 278 -9.62 8.14 7.07
CA PHE A 278 -10.23 8.26 5.76
C PHE A 278 -9.85 7.10 4.82
N LEU A 279 -8.56 6.76 4.72
CA LEU A 279 -8.10 5.64 3.89
C LEU A 279 -8.65 4.30 4.41
N GLY A 280 -8.71 4.12 5.74
CA GLY A 280 -9.26 2.93 6.36
C GLY A 280 -10.76 2.75 6.08
N SER A 281 -11.56 3.81 6.23
CA SER A 281 -13.01 3.75 5.97
C SER A 281 -13.33 3.46 4.51
N VAL A 282 -12.62 4.11 3.57
CA VAL A 282 -12.78 3.85 2.13
C VAL A 282 -12.39 2.42 1.79
N SER A 283 -11.28 1.91 2.34
CA SER A 283 -10.85 0.53 2.14
C SER A 283 -11.89 -0.49 2.61
N ILE A 284 -12.43 -0.31 3.83
CA ILE A 284 -13.47 -1.19 4.38
C ILE A 284 -14.73 -1.16 3.50
N GLY A 285 -15.17 0.02 3.07
CA GLY A 285 -16.33 0.17 2.20
C GLY A 285 -16.18 -0.56 0.85
N VAL A 286 -15.01 -0.42 0.22
CA VAL A 286 -14.72 -1.07 -1.07
C VAL A 286 -14.62 -2.60 -0.92
N LEU A 287 -13.96 -3.10 0.13
CA LEU A 287 -13.87 -4.53 0.40
C LEU A 287 -15.24 -5.14 0.75
N ALA A 288 -16.04 -4.47 1.57
CA ALA A 288 -17.39 -4.91 1.92
C ALA A 288 -18.29 -5.00 0.68
N TYR A 289 -18.20 -4.00 -0.22
CA TYR A 289 -18.91 -4.03 -1.49
C TYR A 289 -18.45 -5.18 -2.39
N ALA A 290 -17.14 -5.40 -2.52
CA ALA A 290 -16.59 -6.50 -3.33
C ALA A 290 -17.03 -7.88 -2.79
N VAL A 291 -17.00 -8.08 -1.48
CA VAL A 291 -17.47 -9.30 -0.81
C VAL A 291 -18.97 -9.49 -1.04
N SER A 292 -19.79 -8.44 -0.84
CA SER A 292 -21.24 -8.51 -1.05
C SER A 292 -21.58 -8.85 -2.51
N ARG A 293 -20.91 -8.22 -3.48
CA ARG A 293 -21.10 -8.50 -4.91
C ARG A 293 -20.74 -9.95 -5.26
N ASN A 294 -19.63 -10.46 -4.72
CA ASN A 294 -19.22 -11.84 -4.96
C ASN A 294 -20.15 -12.84 -4.26
N TRP A 295 -20.63 -12.53 -3.06
CA TRP A 295 -21.61 -13.34 -2.34
C TRP A 295 -22.92 -13.45 -3.10
N ASN A 296 -23.43 -12.34 -3.63
CA ASN A 296 -24.65 -12.34 -4.45
C ASN A 296 -24.47 -13.17 -5.73
N ARG A 297 -23.35 -13.02 -6.44
CA ARG A 297 -23.02 -13.87 -7.59
C ARG A 297 -22.95 -15.35 -7.21
N TRP A 298 -22.33 -15.68 -6.09
CA TRP A 298 -22.23 -17.05 -5.60
C TRP A 298 -23.59 -17.63 -5.22
N LYS A 299 -24.46 -16.83 -4.59
CA LYS A 299 -25.83 -17.24 -4.23
C LYS A 299 -26.64 -17.57 -5.48
N VAL A 300 -26.59 -16.72 -6.51
CA VAL A 300 -27.25 -16.97 -7.80
C VAL A 300 -26.69 -18.23 -8.47
N TRP A 301 -25.37 -18.39 -8.51
CA TRP A 301 -24.73 -19.59 -9.06
C TRP A 301 -25.06 -20.88 -8.28
N ARG A 302 -25.29 -20.79 -6.96
CA ARG A 302 -25.76 -21.92 -6.16
C ARG A 302 -27.20 -22.30 -6.52
N GLN A 303 -28.12 -21.34 -6.59
CA GLN A 303 -29.52 -21.58 -6.97
C GLN A 303 -29.64 -22.17 -8.38
N GLN A 304 -28.88 -21.67 -9.35
CA GLN A 304 -28.86 -22.25 -10.70
C GLN A 304 -28.35 -23.69 -10.72
N ARG A 305 -27.35 -24.03 -9.89
CA ARG A 305 -26.84 -25.41 -9.81
C ARG A 305 -27.83 -26.38 -9.17
N GLU A 306 -28.60 -25.92 -8.18
CA GLU A 306 -29.67 -26.72 -7.58
C GLU A 306 -30.78 -26.98 -8.59
N LEU A 307 -31.24 -25.94 -9.30
CA LEU A 307 -32.26 -26.08 -10.35
C LEU A 307 -31.77 -26.96 -11.51
N GLN A 308 -30.51 -26.81 -11.93
CA GLN A 308 -29.96 -27.65 -13.00
C GLN A 308 -29.82 -29.12 -12.58
N ARG A 309 -29.53 -29.39 -11.29
CA ARG A 309 -29.56 -30.75 -10.74
C ARG A 309 -30.97 -31.31 -10.68
N SER A 310 -31.96 -30.53 -10.24
CA SER A 310 -33.35 -31.01 -10.19
C SER A 310 -33.89 -31.28 -11.59
N ILE A 311 -33.58 -30.42 -12.58
CA ILE A 311 -33.94 -30.65 -13.99
C ILE A 311 -33.25 -31.91 -14.52
N ARG A 312 -31.95 -32.10 -14.24
CA ARG A 312 -31.23 -33.32 -14.67
C ARG A 312 -31.78 -34.59 -14.03
N ALA A 313 -32.13 -34.56 -12.75
CA ALA A 313 -32.75 -35.68 -12.06
C ALA A 313 -34.12 -36.00 -12.65
N SER A 314 -34.97 -34.99 -12.84
CA SER A 314 -36.29 -35.14 -13.47
C SER A 314 -36.19 -35.67 -14.91
N ASN A 315 -35.23 -35.20 -15.71
CA ASN A 315 -35.03 -35.72 -17.06
C ASN A 315 -34.52 -37.17 -17.06
N ALA A 316 -33.65 -37.55 -16.12
CA ALA A 316 -33.17 -38.92 -15.99
C ALA A 316 -34.30 -39.88 -15.54
N GLU A 317 -35.16 -39.44 -14.61
CA GLU A 317 -36.36 -40.19 -14.22
C GLU A 317 -37.34 -40.35 -15.39
N ALA A 318 -37.59 -39.28 -16.16
CA ALA A 318 -38.44 -39.34 -17.34
C ALA A 318 -37.89 -40.29 -18.40
N GLN A 319 -36.58 -40.24 -18.70
CA GLN A 319 -35.93 -41.18 -19.63
C GLN A 319 -36.05 -42.63 -19.16
N SER A 320 -35.85 -42.91 -17.87
CA SER A 320 -36.01 -44.28 -17.34
C SER A 320 -37.44 -44.80 -17.45
N GLN A 321 -38.44 -43.91 -17.31
CA GLN A 321 -39.85 -44.29 -17.49
C GLN A 321 -40.17 -44.55 -18.96
N GLU A 322 -39.66 -43.74 -19.89
CA GLU A 322 -39.82 -43.95 -21.33
C GLU A 322 -39.18 -45.27 -21.78
N GLU A 323 -37.96 -45.58 -21.31
CA GLU A 323 -37.28 -46.85 -21.58
C GLU A 323 -38.07 -48.06 -21.04
N GLU A 324 -38.64 -47.96 -19.82
CA GLU A 324 -39.50 -49.02 -19.26
C GLU A 324 -40.81 -49.21 -20.04
N GLU A 325 -41.37 -48.12 -20.59
CA GLU A 325 -42.59 -48.18 -21.40
C GLU A 325 -42.34 -48.79 -22.80
N GLU A 326 -41.20 -48.48 -23.43
CA GLU A 326 -40.79 -49.09 -24.70
C GLU A 326 -40.49 -50.59 -24.55
N GLU A 327 -39.83 -51.02 -23.46
CA GLU A 327 -39.54 -52.44 -23.21
C GLU A 327 -40.83 -53.28 -22.99
N ASP A 328 -41.92 -52.66 -22.52
CA ASP A 328 -43.20 -53.34 -22.31
C ASP A 328 -44.11 -53.36 -23.56
N ALA A 329 -43.78 -52.57 -24.58
CA ALA A 329 -44.57 -52.37 -25.82
C ALA A 329 -43.95 -52.98 -27.10
N GLY A 330 -42.86 -53.75 -26.98
CA GLY A 330 -42.26 -54.48 -28.11
C GLY A 330 -43.17 -55.57 -28.72
N ASP A 331 -42.66 -56.31 -29.71
CA ASP A 331 -43.38 -57.42 -30.38
C ASP A 331 -43.57 -58.61 -29.41
N VAL A 332 -44.59 -58.52 -28.56
CA VAL A 332 -44.93 -59.52 -27.54
C VAL A 332 -45.85 -60.57 -28.17
N PRO A 333 -45.51 -61.87 -28.12
CA PRO A 333 -46.37 -62.93 -28.65
C PRO A 333 -47.75 -62.95 -27.96
N ASP A 334 -48.82 -63.21 -28.71
CA ASP A 334 -50.22 -63.18 -28.23
C ASP A 334 -50.46 -63.92 -26.89
N GLY A 335 -49.76 -65.02 -26.64
CA GLY A 335 -49.87 -65.81 -25.39
C GLY A 335 -49.27 -65.16 -24.14
N GLN A 336 -48.57 -64.02 -24.29
CA GLN A 336 -47.89 -63.29 -23.22
C GLN A 336 -48.45 -61.88 -23.01
N LEU A 337 -49.49 -61.49 -23.76
CA LEU A 337 -50.14 -60.19 -23.64
C LEU A 337 -51.02 -60.11 -22.39
N CYS A 338 -51.16 -58.90 -21.88
CA CYS A 338 -52.08 -58.56 -20.81
C CYS A 338 -53.52 -58.79 -21.24
N VAL A 339 -54.29 -59.53 -20.43
CA VAL A 339 -55.69 -59.87 -20.74
C VAL A 339 -56.67 -58.68 -20.74
N ILE A 340 -56.23 -57.50 -20.30
CA ILE A 340 -57.05 -56.28 -20.28
C ILE A 340 -56.75 -55.41 -21.49
N CYS A 341 -55.51 -54.92 -21.62
CA CYS A 341 -55.18 -53.98 -22.70
C CYS A 341 -54.84 -54.68 -24.01
N LEU A 342 -54.45 -55.96 -24.00
CA LEU A 342 -54.02 -56.73 -25.17
C LEU A 342 -52.89 -56.07 -25.97
N MET A 343 -52.13 -55.15 -25.35
CA MET A 343 -51.08 -54.37 -26.02
C MET A 343 -49.70 -54.54 -25.37
N ARG A 344 -49.65 -54.91 -24.09
CA ARG A 344 -48.42 -54.96 -23.28
C ARG A 344 -48.22 -56.33 -22.64
N ARG A 345 -46.99 -56.70 -22.35
CA ARG A 345 -46.66 -58.00 -21.75
C ARG A 345 -47.24 -58.13 -20.34
N ARG A 346 -47.69 -59.35 -19.99
CA ARG A 346 -48.09 -59.66 -18.61
C ARG A 346 -46.85 -59.69 -17.71
N ARG A 347 -46.78 -58.79 -16.74
CA ARG A 347 -45.65 -58.66 -15.81
C ARG A 347 -46.10 -58.52 -14.35
N SER A 348 -47.39 -58.53 -14.03
CA SER A 348 -47.87 -58.41 -12.65
C SER A 348 -48.63 -59.65 -12.19
N ALA A 349 -48.21 -60.22 -11.07
CA ALA A 349 -48.87 -61.34 -10.40
C ALA A 349 -49.70 -60.84 -9.21
N PHE A 350 -50.95 -61.30 -9.08
CA PHE A 350 -51.84 -60.88 -8.00
C PHE A 350 -51.70 -61.75 -6.73
N ILE A 351 -51.68 -61.12 -5.55
CA ILE A 351 -51.59 -61.80 -4.26
C ILE A 351 -52.98 -61.81 -3.60
N PRO A 352 -53.46 -62.96 -3.07
CA PRO A 352 -52.72 -64.22 -2.88
C PRO A 352 -52.86 -65.26 -4.02
N CYS A 353 -53.63 -64.99 -5.07
CA CYS A 353 -53.98 -66.02 -6.05
C CYS A 353 -52.84 -66.46 -7.00
N GLY A 354 -51.77 -65.67 -7.10
CA GLY A 354 -50.57 -65.95 -7.90
C GLY A 354 -50.72 -65.74 -9.41
N HIS A 355 -51.89 -65.32 -9.91
CA HIS A 355 -52.12 -65.21 -11.35
C HIS A 355 -51.34 -64.04 -11.99
N LEU A 356 -50.44 -64.36 -12.92
CA LEU A 356 -49.69 -63.43 -13.78
C LEU A 356 -50.46 -63.17 -15.07
N VAL A 357 -51.35 -62.16 -15.08
CA VAL A 357 -52.33 -61.98 -16.16
C VAL A 357 -52.39 -60.54 -16.71
N CYS A 358 -51.81 -59.57 -16.01
CA CYS A 358 -51.88 -58.16 -16.37
C CYS A 358 -50.49 -57.55 -16.59
N CYS A 359 -50.39 -56.52 -17.45
CA CYS A 359 -49.23 -55.62 -17.46
C CYS A 359 -49.25 -54.72 -16.22
N GLN A 360 -48.14 -54.02 -15.98
CA GLN A 360 -47.97 -53.19 -14.79
C GLN A 360 -49.03 -52.08 -14.65
N LEU A 361 -49.41 -51.46 -15.75
CA LEU A 361 -50.39 -50.37 -15.72
C LEU A 361 -51.82 -50.88 -15.48
N CYS A 362 -52.18 -52.03 -16.07
CA CYS A 362 -53.50 -52.63 -15.89
C CYS A 362 -53.67 -53.23 -14.48
N SER A 363 -52.62 -53.79 -13.88
CA SER A 363 -52.68 -54.31 -12.51
C SER A 363 -52.89 -53.21 -11.48
N ILE A 364 -52.20 -52.08 -11.60
CA ILE A 364 -52.41 -50.89 -10.75
C ILE A 364 -53.84 -50.37 -10.89
N SER A 365 -54.41 -50.37 -12.09
CA SER A 365 -55.80 -49.96 -12.31
C SER A 365 -56.78 -50.84 -11.56
N ILE A 366 -56.60 -52.18 -11.60
CA ILE A 366 -57.46 -53.12 -10.86
C ILE A 366 -57.31 -52.95 -9.35
N GLU A 367 -56.08 -52.74 -8.85
CA GLU A 367 -55.86 -52.53 -7.41
C GLU A 367 -56.59 -51.30 -6.85
N ARG A 368 -56.78 -50.27 -7.67
CA ARG A 368 -57.48 -49.03 -7.29
C ARG A 368 -59.00 -49.14 -7.34
N ASP A 369 -59.55 -50.25 -7.85
CA ASP A 369 -61.01 -50.47 -7.86
C ASP A 369 -61.57 -50.65 -6.44
N VAL A 370 -62.85 -50.32 -6.25
CA VAL A 370 -63.56 -50.42 -4.96
C VAL A 370 -63.58 -51.87 -4.41
N ALA A 371 -63.50 -52.87 -5.30
CA ALA A 371 -63.45 -54.28 -4.95
C ALA A 371 -62.49 -55.03 -5.89
N PRO A 372 -61.17 -54.98 -5.64
CA PRO A 372 -60.17 -55.49 -6.57
C PRO A 372 -60.24 -57.02 -6.63
N LYS A 373 -60.50 -57.57 -7.82
CA LYS A 373 -60.63 -59.01 -8.05
C LYS A 373 -59.77 -59.44 -9.23
N CYS A 374 -59.18 -60.62 -9.13
CA CYS A 374 -58.40 -61.20 -10.23
C CYS A 374 -59.30 -61.40 -11.48
N PRO A 375 -58.90 -60.90 -12.66
CA PRO A 375 -59.69 -61.06 -13.89
C PRO A 375 -59.97 -62.53 -14.26
N VAL A 376 -59.11 -63.45 -13.82
CA VAL A 376 -59.20 -64.88 -14.15
C VAL A 376 -59.94 -65.67 -13.07
N CYS A 377 -59.46 -65.66 -11.82
CA CYS A 377 -60.07 -66.48 -10.76
C CYS A 377 -61.10 -65.75 -9.89
N ARG A 378 -61.31 -64.45 -10.10
CA ARG A 378 -62.21 -63.57 -9.33
C ARG A 378 -61.95 -63.48 -7.83
N GLN A 379 -60.85 -64.07 -7.35
CA GLN A 379 -60.40 -63.95 -5.96
C GLN A 379 -60.02 -62.49 -5.66
N GLN A 380 -60.34 -62.03 -4.45
CA GLN A 380 -60.01 -60.69 -4.00
C GLN A 380 -58.48 -60.50 -3.96
N ILE A 381 -58.02 -59.43 -4.60
CA ILE A 381 -56.60 -59.06 -4.67
C ILE A 381 -56.28 -58.20 -3.46
N ARG A 382 -55.15 -58.45 -2.81
CA ARG A 382 -54.60 -57.56 -1.77
C ARG A 382 -53.61 -56.57 -2.35
N THR A 383 -52.69 -57.08 -3.15
CA THR A 383 -51.64 -56.34 -3.87
C THR A 383 -51.25 -57.14 -5.11
N SER A 384 -50.55 -56.51 -6.04
CA SER A 384 -49.85 -57.15 -7.14
C SER A 384 -48.35 -56.89 -7.01
N VAL A 385 -47.56 -57.79 -7.58
CA VAL A 385 -46.10 -57.69 -7.59
C VAL A 385 -45.64 -57.79 -9.04
N ARG A 386 -44.74 -56.89 -9.44
CA ARG A 386 -44.08 -56.95 -10.75
C ARG A 386 -43.08 -58.10 -10.77
N ILE A 387 -43.20 -58.97 -11.76
CA ILE A 387 -42.32 -60.09 -12.03
C ILE A 387 -41.35 -59.66 -13.13
N TYR A 388 -40.07 -59.78 -12.86
CA TYR A 388 -39.00 -59.56 -13.82
C TYR A 388 -38.57 -60.94 -14.34
N ASP A 389 -38.69 -61.15 -15.65
CA ASP A 389 -38.17 -62.34 -16.32
C ASP A 389 -36.62 -62.23 -16.31
N SER A 390 -35.92 -63.32 -15.99
CA SER A 390 -34.45 -63.39 -15.93
C SER A 390 -33.79 -63.56 -17.28
#